data_AF-A0A930X4V5-F1
#
_entry.id   AF-A0A930X4V5-F1
#
_cell.length_a   1.000
_cell.length_b   1.000
_cell.length_c   1.000
_cell.angle_alpha   90.00
_cell.angle_beta   90.00
_cell.angle_gamma   90.00
#
_symmetry.space_group_name_H-M   'P 1'
#
loop_
_entity.id
_entity.type
_entity.pdbx_description
1 polymer ?
#
loop_
_entity_poly.entity_id
_entity_poly.type
_entity_poly.pdbx_seq_one_letter_code
_entity_poly.pdbx_strand_id
1 'polypeptide(L)'
;MKLAHKVQDQWWQIRRRVSECLRALMYWPGRLWDPLTALFAMACGVLLFFDWQQWQINPDWARRAQFYYIKTPVPDYLSRLQILAGLTTRNAEYAVLRDNMERLRLMVETYPTAGGTYPRSIAALHSFAIANDLWILSRNPLTYVFDDSSQIVADYSSWQLSADRSRFKGMVLYEPVSTYGYRIYACNEAGELVQGKTGVFSLSNLTY
;
A
#
# COMPACT_ATOMS: atom_id res chain seq x y z
N MET A 1 -55.05 43.08 -16.08
CA MET A 1 -53.88 42.20 -16.41
C MET A 1 -52.51 42.82 -16.06
N LYS A 2 -52.25 44.12 -16.29
CA LYS A 2 -50.94 44.75 -15.97
C LYS A 2 -50.57 44.81 -14.47
N LEU A 3 -51.54 44.83 -13.56
CA LEU A 3 -51.26 44.87 -12.11
C LEU A 3 -50.69 43.55 -11.57
N ALA A 4 -51.15 42.40 -12.09
CA ALA A 4 -50.70 41.08 -11.63
C ALA A 4 -49.21 40.86 -11.94
N HIS A 5 -48.75 41.29 -13.11
CA HIS A 5 -47.33 41.23 -13.48
C HIS A 5 -46.44 42.06 -12.55
N LYS A 6 -46.89 43.27 -12.19
CA LYS A 6 -46.12 44.16 -11.32
C LYS A 6 -45.95 43.61 -9.90
N VAL A 7 -46.99 42.93 -9.38
CA VAL A 7 -46.94 42.25 -8.08
C VAL A 7 -46.01 41.04 -8.12
N GLN A 8 -46.05 40.26 -9.21
CA GLN A 8 -45.18 39.10 -9.38
C GLN A 8 -43.69 39.47 -9.46
N ASP A 9 -43.36 40.57 -10.16
CA ASP A 9 -41.98 41.07 -10.25
C ASP A 9 -41.48 41.58 -8.88
N GLN A 10 -42.32 42.25 -8.11
CA GLN A 10 -41.97 42.69 -6.75
C GLN A 10 -41.68 41.52 -5.81
N TRP A 11 -42.50 40.47 -5.85
CA TRP A 11 -42.26 39.25 -5.07
C TRP A 11 -40.96 38.56 -5.45
N TRP A 12 -40.63 38.52 -6.74
CA TRP A 12 -39.39 37.90 -7.22
C TRP A 12 -38.15 38.69 -6.75
N GLN A 13 -38.21 40.03 -6.78
CA GLN A 13 -37.13 40.87 -6.27
C GLN A 13 -36.92 40.72 -4.76
N ILE A 14 -37.99 40.64 -3.98
CA ILE A 14 -37.91 40.40 -2.53
C ILE A 14 -37.27 39.05 -2.24
N ARG A 15 -37.71 37.99 -2.93
CA ARG A 15 -37.17 36.64 -2.72
C ARG A 15 -35.68 36.55 -3.07
N ARG A 16 -35.24 37.24 -4.13
CA ARG A 16 -33.83 37.30 -4.51
C ARG A 16 -32.98 37.99 -3.44
N ARG A 17 -33.41 39.15 -2.94
CA ARG A 17 -32.71 39.88 -1.86
C ARG A 17 -32.64 39.08 -0.56
N VAL A 18 -33.71 38.39 -0.18
CA VAL A 18 -33.72 37.50 1.00
C VAL A 18 -32.71 36.36 0.83
N SER A 19 -32.63 35.75 -0.36
CA SER A 19 -31.67 34.67 -0.63
C SER A 19 -30.21 35.15 -0.61
N GLU A 20 -29.94 36.36 -1.08
CA GLU A 20 -28.60 36.96 -1.05
C GLU A 20 -28.18 37.32 0.38
N CYS A 21 -29.10 37.88 1.19
CA CYS A 21 -28.85 38.10 2.62
C CYS A 21 -28.59 36.80 3.37
N LEU A 22 -29.38 35.74 3.14
CA LEU A 22 -29.18 34.44 3.79
C LEU A 22 -27.84 33.81 3.40
N ARG A 23 -27.42 33.91 2.13
CA ARG A 23 -26.09 33.44 1.70
C ARG A 23 -24.96 34.23 2.34
N ALA A 24 -25.09 35.55 2.44
CA ALA A 24 -24.09 36.39 3.12
C ALA A 24 -24.00 36.06 4.62
N LEU A 25 -25.13 35.78 5.26
CA LEU A 25 -25.22 35.44 6.69
C LEU A 25 -24.65 34.04 6.98
N MET A 26 -24.81 33.09 6.05
CA MET A 26 -24.21 31.75 6.14
C MET A 26 -22.70 31.73 5.80
N TYR A 27 -22.19 32.68 5.02
CA TYR A 27 -20.75 32.77 4.69
C TYR A 27 -19.89 33.34 5.84
N TRP A 28 -20.49 34.16 6.70
CA TRP A 28 -19.83 34.79 7.84
C TRP A 28 -19.21 33.82 8.87
N PRO A 29 -19.91 32.75 9.32
CA PRO A 29 -19.34 31.81 10.30
C PRO A 29 -18.14 31.03 9.76
N GLY A 30 -18.08 30.73 8.46
CA GLY A 30 -16.91 30.08 7.85
C GLY A 30 -15.67 30.97 7.84
N ARG A 31 -15.84 32.29 7.64
CA ARG A 31 -14.74 33.25 7.60
C ARG A 31 -14.13 33.56 8.98
N LEU A 32 -14.87 33.29 10.06
CA LEU A 32 -14.37 33.37 11.44
C LEU A 32 -13.69 32.07 11.88
N TRP A 33 -13.94 30.95 11.20
CA TRP A 33 -13.32 29.67 11.53
C TRP A 33 -11.82 29.63 11.20
N ASP A 34 -11.42 30.18 10.07
CA ASP A 34 -10.01 30.25 9.66
C ASP A 34 -9.12 31.01 10.66
N PRO A 35 -9.46 32.23 11.13
CA PRO A 35 -8.65 32.91 12.14
C PRO A 35 -8.70 32.21 13.51
N LEU A 36 -9.83 31.59 13.88
CA LEU A 36 -9.94 30.83 15.14
C LEU A 36 -9.06 29.58 15.12
N THR A 37 -9.05 28.82 14.02
CA THR A 37 -8.17 27.65 13.86
C THR A 37 -6.70 28.05 13.82
N ALA A 38 -6.37 29.17 13.17
CA ALA A 38 -5.02 29.72 13.18
C ALA A 38 -4.57 30.13 14.60
N LEU A 39 -5.42 30.84 15.37
CA LEU A 39 -5.13 31.19 16.76
C LEU A 39 -4.98 29.97 17.65
N PHE A 40 -5.83 28.95 17.46
CA PHE A 40 -5.73 27.69 18.18
C PHE A 40 -4.43 26.96 17.86
N ALA A 41 -4.05 26.86 16.58
CA ALA A 41 -2.78 26.25 16.16
C ALA A 41 -1.57 27.00 16.73
N MET A 42 -1.60 28.34 16.73
CA MET A 42 -0.55 29.15 17.37
C MET A 42 -0.48 28.92 18.87
N ALA A 43 -1.62 28.88 19.57
CA ALA A 43 -1.67 28.60 21.00
C ALA A 43 -1.11 27.20 21.32
N CYS A 44 -1.49 26.17 20.55
CA CYS A 44 -0.92 24.83 20.68
C CYS A 44 0.58 24.81 20.43
N GLY A 45 1.06 25.50 19.39
CA GLY A 45 2.50 25.59 19.09
C GLY A 45 3.30 26.24 20.22
N VAL A 46 2.76 27.32 20.80
CA VAL A 46 3.38 28.01 21.94
C VAL A 46 3.43 27.10 23.17
N LEU A 47 2.34 26.38 23.48
CA LEU A 47 2.31 25.42 24.59
C LEU A 47 3.32 24.29 24.40
N LEU A 48 3.38 23.69 23.21
CA LEU A 48 4.34 22.63 22.89
C LEU A 48 5.80 23.12 22.99
N PHE A 49 6.05 24.37 22.60
CA PHE A 49 7.38 24.97 22.73
C PHE A 49 7.79 25.17 24.19
N PHE A 50 6.89 25.69 25.03
CA PHE A 50 7.16 25.83 26.46
C PHE A 50 7.34 24.47 27.15
N ASP A 51 6.53 23.49 26.79
CA ASP A 51 6.66 22.12 27.25
C ASP A 51 8.04 21.56 26.85
N TRP A 52 8.47 21.72 25.60
CA TRP A 52 9.81 21.30 25.20
C TRP A 52 10.91 22.03 25.99
N GLN A 53 10.82 23.35 26.18
CA GLN A 53 11.80 24.07 26.99
C GLN A 53 11.85 23.56 28.44
N GLN A 54 10.70 23.31 29.07
CA GLN A 54 10.63 22.73 30.42
C GLN A 54 11.27 21.35 30.48
N TRP A 55 11.17 20.55 29.43
CA TRP A 55 11.84 19.26 29.33
C TRP A 55 13.37 19.39 29.33
N GLN A 56 13.90 20.38 28.62
CA GLN A 56 15.35 20.62 28.57
C GLN A 56 15.91 21.11 29.91
N ILE A 57 15.14 21.92 30.63
CA ILE A 57 15.56 22.53 31.90
C ILE A 57 15.42 21.57 33.08
N ASN A 58 14.37 20.74 33.12
CA ASN A 58 14.06 19.86 34.25
C ASN A 58 13.81 18.41 33.80
N PRO A 59 14.83 17.52 33.81
CA PRO A 59 14.65 16.11 33.43
C PRO A 59 13.69 15.34 34.35
N ASP A 60 13.47 15.80 35.58
CA ASP A 60 12.49 15.21 36.50
C ASP A 60 11.03 15.50 36.12
N TRP A 61 10.77 16.52 35.29
CA TRP A 61 9.43 16.79 34.76
C TRP A 61 8.97 15.66 33.83
N ALA A 62 9.89 15.07 33.07
CA ALA A 62 9.62 13.91 32.21
C ALA A 62 9.11 12.70 33.03
N ARG A 63 9.64 12.47 34.24
CA ARG A 63 9.15 11.42 35.14
C ARG A 63 7.72 11.69 35.62
N ARG A 64 7.36 12.95 35.89
CA ARG A 64 5.99 13.32 36.29
C ARG A 64 5.01 13.24 35.12
N ALA A 65 5.42 13.67 33.93
CA ALA A 65 4.63 13.54 32.70
C ALA A 65 4.39 12.05 32.37
N GLN A 66 5.40 11.18 32.53
CA GLN A 66 5.24 9.73 32.37
C GLN A 66 4.11 9.17 33.24
N PHE A 67 3.93 9.63 34.48
CA PHE A 67 2.80 9.18 35.31
C PHE A 67 1.43 9.54 34.73
N TYR A 68 1.30 10.68 34.04
CA TYR A 68 0.05 11.04 33.36
C TYR A 68 -0.13 10.25 32.06
N TYR A 69 0.93 10.08 31.27
CA TYR A 69 0.91 9.29 30.03
C TYR A 69 0.66 7.79 30.26
N ILE A 70 1.14 7.22 31.36
CA ILE A 70 0.93 5.81 31.74
C ILE A 70 -0.52 5.59 32.23
N LYS A 71 -1.19 6.62 32.76
CA LYS A 71 -2.57 6.54 33.26
C LYS A 71 -3.64 6.88 32.23
N THR A 72 -3.31 7.66 31.20
CA THR A 72 -4.17 7.75 30.03
C THR A 72 -4.04 6.42 29.28
N PRO A 73 -5.07 5.57 29.21
CA PRO A 73 -5.02 4.42 28.34
C PRO A 73 -4.73 4.98 26.95
N VAL A 74 -3.56 4.66 26.41
CA VAL A 74 -3.29 4.91 24.99
C VAL A 74 -4.48 4.32 24.27
N PRO A 75 -5.32 5.14 23.61
CA PRO A 75 -6.59 4.65 23.11
C PRO A 75 -6.31 3.45 22.22
N ASP A 76 -7.12 2.39 22.35
CA ASP A 76 -7.13 1.19 21.48
C ASP A 76 -7.08 1.53 19.98
N TYR A 77 -7.30 2.79 19.62
CA TYR A 77 -7.03 3.35 18.32
C TYR A 77 -5.57 3.24 17.83
N LEU A 78 -4.54 3.50 18.65
CA LEU A 78 -3.14 3.45 18.17
C LEU A 78 -2.70 2.02 17.83
N SER A 79 -3.09 1.03 18.64
CA SER A 79 -2.85 -0.39 18.33
C SER A 79 -3.59 -0.82 17.06
N ARG A 80 -4.86 -0.41 16.88
CA ARG A 80 -5.61 -0.64 15.64
C ARG A 80 -4.96 0.01 14.43
N LEU A 81 -4.45 1.24 14.55
CA LEU A 81 -3.72 1.90 13.48
C LEU A 81 -2.42 1.17 13.13
N GLN A 82 -1.67 0.68 14.11
CA GLN A 82 -0.48 -0.14 13.85
C GLN A 82 -0.81 -1.44 13.13
N ILE A 83 -1.90 -2.12 13.53
CA ILE A 83 -2.40 -3.32 12.86
C ILE A 83 -2.81 -2.99 11.42
N LEU A 84 -3.58 -1.92 11.21
CA LEU A 84 -4.01 -1.47 9.89
C LEU A 84 -2.82 -1.13 9.00
N ALA A 85 -1.86 -0.36 9.52
CA ALA A 85 -0.62 -0.03 8.81
C ALA A 85 0.13 -1.30 8.38
N GLY A 86 0.31 -2.25 9.32
CA GLY A 86 0.93 -3.54 9.02
C GLY A 86 0.18 -4.34 7.95
N LEU A 87 -1.15 -4.37 7.99
CA LEU A 87 -1.97 -5.02 6.96
C LEU A 87 -1.86 -4.32 5.60
N THR A 88 -1.83 -2.98 5.57
CA THR A 88 -1.68 -2.23 4.32
C THR A 88 -0.33 -2.45 3.68
N THR A 89 0.75 -2.48 4.47
CA THR A 89 2.11 -2.77 3.99
C THR A 89 2.18 -4.17 3.40
N ARG A 90 1.71 -5.19 4.13
CA ARG A 90 1.66 -6.57 3.62
C ARG A 90 0.85 -6.68 2.34
N ASN A 91 -0.31 -6.03 2.27
CA ASN A 91 -1.13 -6.05 1.05
C ASN A 91 -0.40 -5.42 -0.15
N ALA A 92 0.35 -4.33 0.07
CA ALA A 92 1.17 -3.74 -0.98
C ALA A 92 2.30 -4.67 -1.43
N GLU A 93 2.97 -5.34 -0.50
CA GLU A 93 4.01 -6.35 -0.80
C GLU A 93 3.43 -7.53 -1.60
N TYR A 94 2.27 -8.05 -1.20
CA TYR A 94 1.57 -9.11 -1.93
C TYR A 94 1.12 -8.69 -3.33
N ALA A 95 0.73 -7.43 -3.52
CA ALA A 95 0.40 -6.91 -4.84
C ALA A 95 1.62 -6.93 -5.77
N VAL A 96 2.80 -6.55 -5.27
CA VAL A 96 4.05 -6.62 -6.03
C VAL A 96 4.47 -8.07 -6.31
N LEU A 97 4.33 -8.98 -5.34
CA LEU A 97 4.59 -10.41 -5.56
C LEU A 97 3.70 -10.97 -6.67
N ARG A 98 2.40 -10.65 -6.63
CA ARG A 98 1.45 -11.10 -7.65
C ARG A 98 1.80 -10.53 -9.03
N ASP A 99 2.17 -9.26 -9.12
CA ASP A 99 2.64 -8.65 -10.37
C ASP A 99 3.88 -9.37 -10.91
N ASN A 100 4.87 -9.67 -10.07
CA ASN A 100 6.05 -10.46 -10.46
C ASN A 100 5.66 -11.86 -10.96
N MET A 101 4.71 -12.54 -10.31
CA MET A 101 4.23 -13.85 -10.76
C MET A 101 3.59 -13.79 -12.15
N GLU A 102 2.74 -12.78 -12.41
CA GLU A 102 2.10 -12.62 -13.72
C GLU A 102 3.11 -12.23 -14.80
N ARG A 103 4.10 -11.38 -14.49
CA ARG A 103 5.19 -11.07 -15.42
C ARG A 103 6.02 -12.31 -15.75
N LEU A 104 6.36 -13.12 -14.75
CA LEU A 104 7.05 -14.38 -14.95
C LEU A 104 6.22 -15.35 -15.82
N ARG A 105 4.92 -15.43 -15.56
CA ARG A 105 3.97 -16.22 -16.35
C ARG A 105 4.01 -15.83 -17.83
N LEU A 106 3.92 -14.53 -18.15
CA LEU A 106 3.99 -14.04 -19.52
C LEU A 106 5.32 -14.39 -20.19
N MET A 107 6.45 -14.27 -19.48
CA MET A 107 7.76 -14.67 -20.02
C MET A 107 7.83 -16.18 -20.31
N VAL A 108 7.33 -17.00 -19.38
CA VAL A 108 7.25 -18.47 -19.53
C VAL A 108 6.34 -18.85 -20.71
N GLU A 109 5.20 -18.18 -20.87
CA GLU A 109 4.24 -18.41 -21.96
C GLU A 109 4.77 -17.95 -23.33
N THR A 110 5.66 -16.96 -23.35
CA THR A 110 6.32 -16.51 -24.58
C THR A 110 7.41 -17.49 -25.02
N TYR A 111 8.08 -18.17 -24.09
CA TYR A 111 9.17 -19.12 -24.37
C TYR A 111 8.85 -20.17 -25.45
N PRO A 112 7.73 -20.93 -25.39
CA PRO A 112 7.42 -21.94 -26.40
C PRO A 112 7.10 -21.37 -27.79
N THR A 113 6.74 -20.08 -27.91
CA THR A 113 6.45 -19.46 -29.22
C THR A 113 7.68 -19.41 -30.14
N ALA A 114 8.89 -19.50 -29.58
CA ALA A 114 10.14 -19.62 -30.33
C ALA A 114 10.42 -21.05 -30.85
N GLY A 115 9.45 -21.98 -30.75
CA GLY A 115 9.52 -23.33 -31.32
C GLY A 115 9.96 -24.42 -30.34
N GLY A 116 9.72 -24.23 -29.03
CA GLY A 116 10.22 -25.10 -27.97
C GLY A 116 9.18 -25.51 -26.93
N THR A 117 9.64 -26.28 -25.95
CA THR A 117 8.90 -26.66 -24.74
C THR A 117 9.10 -25.60 -23.66
N TYR A 118 8.31 -25.61 -22.59
CA TYR A 118 8.57 -24.72 -21.45
C TYR A 118 9.99 -24.88 -20.89
N PRO A 119 10.59 -23.81 -20.33
CA PRO A 119 11.97 -23.85 -19.85
C PRO A 119 12.09 -24.83 -18.68
N ARG A 120 13.17 -25.61 -18.64
CA ARG A 120 13.41 -26.57 -17.54
C ARG A 120 13.96 -25.92 -16.27
N SER A 121 14.39 -24.67 -16.36
CA SER A 121 14.90 -23.89 -15.22
C SER A 121 14.76 -22.40 -15.48
N ILE A 122 14.79 -21.62 -14.40
CA ILE A 122 14.86 -20.17 -14.45
C ILE A 122 16.10 -19.69 -15.19
N ALA A 123 17.25 -20.36 -15.04
CA ALA A 123 18.47 -19.97 -15.75
C ALA A 123 18.29 -20.01 -17.28
N ALA A 124 17.58 -21.04 -17.79
CA ALA A 124 17.24 -21.14 -19.21
C ALA A 124 16.26 -20.06 -19.66
N LEU A 125 15.23 -19.78 -18.85
CA LEU A 125 14.27 -18.70 -19.11
C LEU A 125 14.95 -17.32 -19.12
N HIS A 126 15.81 -17.05 -18.14
CA HIS A 126 16.54 -15.79 -18.00
C HIS A 126 17.45 -15.53 -19.20
N SER A 127 18.21 -16.54 -19.63
CA SER A 127 19.08 -16.44 -20.81
C SER A 127 18.29 -16.13 -22.08
N PHE A 128 17.14 -16.79 -22.27
CA PHE A 128 16.22 -16.51 -23.38
C PHE A 128 15.62 -15.11 -23.29
N ALA A 129 15.13 -14.71 -22.11
CA ALA A 129 14.47 -13.43 -21.91
C ALA A 129 15.43 -12.25 -22.12
N ILE A 130 16.69 -12.35 -21.67
CA ILE A 130 17.72 -11.34 -21.96
C ILE A 130 18.00 -11.26 -23.45
N ALA A 131 18.17 -12.41 -24.13
CA ALA A 131 18.47 -12.43 -25.56
C ALA A 131 17.36 -11.83 -26.43
N ASN A 132 16.13 -11.77 -25.93
CA ASN A 132 14.96 -11.25 -26.63
C ASN A 132 14.40 -9.94 -26.03
N ASP A 133 15.12 -9.32 -25.08
CA ASP A 133 14.67 -8.09 -24.38
C ASP A 133 13.28 -8.21 -23.73
N LEU A 134 12.98 -9.39 -23.15
CA LEU A 134 11.71 -9.72 -22.50
C LEU A 134 11.80 -9.70 -20.97
N TRP A 135 12.97 -9.45 -20.38
CA TRP A 135 13.16 -9.53 -18.93
C TRP A 135 12.58 -8.30 -18.23
N ILE A 136 11.38 -8.45 -17.65
CA ILE A 136 10.58 -7.34 -17.10
C ILE A 136 10.35 -7.42 -15.57
N LEU A 137 11.05 -8.31 -14.87
CA LEU A 137 10.93 -8.40 -13.42
C LEU A 137 11.63 -7.20 -12.76
N SER A 138 10.90 -6.50 -11.89
CA SER A 138 11.33 -5.18 -11.41
C SER A 138 12.07 -5.21 -10.09
N ARG A 139 11.57 -5.95 -9.10
CA ARG A 139 12.10 -5.92 -7.72
C ARG A 139 11.57 -7.03 -6.83
N ASN A 140 12.31 -7.33 -5.77
CA ASN A 140 11.79 -8.08 -4.62
C ASN A 140 11.16 -7.09 -3.61
N PRO A 141 9.87 -7.23 -3.24
CA PRO A 141 9.19 -6.26 -2.37
C PRO A 141 9.68 -6.26 -0.93
N LEU A 142 10.36 -7.31 -0.48
CA LEU A 142 10.76 -7.48 0.92
C LEU A 142 12.24 -7.18 1.19
N THR A 143 13.09 -7.31 0.17
CA THR A 143 14.50 -6.95 0.24
C THR A 143 14.81 -5.63 -0.46
N TYR A 144 13.87 -5.12 -1.27
CA TYR A 144 14.04 -3.91 -2.10
C TYR A 144 15.25 -4.00 -3.04
N VAL A 145 15.65 -5.21 -3.42
CA VAL A 145 16.70 -5.43 -4.42
C VAL A 145 16.10 -5.27 -5.80
N PHE A 146 16.81 -4.50 -6.63
CA PHE A 146 16.51 -4.23 -8.03
C PHE A 146 17.56 -4.94 -8.91
N ASP A 147 17.17 -5.34 -10.11
CA ASP A 147 18.01 -5.88 -11.19
C ASP A 147 18.69 -7.25 -10.96
N ASP A 148 18.93 -7.68 -9.72
CA ASP A 148 19.45 -9.01 -9.43
C ASP A 148 18.34 -10.08 -9.52
N SER A 149 18.21 -10.68 -10.70
CA SER A 149 17.22 -11.73 -10.98
C SER A 149 17.29 -12.90 -10.00
N SER A 150 18.49 -13.21 -9.49
CA SER A 150 18.72 -14.32 -8.55
C SER A 150 18.12 -14.08 -7.16
N GLN A 151 17.76 -12.84 -6.84
CA GLN A 151 17.09 -12.44 -5.60
C GLN A 151 15.60 -12.14 -5.78
N ILE A 152 15.09 -12.22 -7.00
CA ILE A 152 13.68 -12.00 -7.33
C ILE A 152 13.00 -13.33 -7.67
N VAL A 153 13.67 -14.20 -8.41
CA VAL A 153 13.13 -15.46 -8.90
C VAL A 153 14.12 -16.61 -8.71
N ALA A 154 13.61 -17.79 -8.36
CA ALA A 154 14.39 -19.01 -8.22
C ALA A 154 13.64 -20.25 -8.70
N ASP A 155 14.37 -21.33 -8.94
CA ASP A 155 13.77 -22.65 -9.19
C ASP A 155 13.18 -23.23 -7.90
N TYR A 156 11.98 -23.79 -7.99
CA TYR A 156 11.27 -24.42 -6.87
C TYR A 156 12.05 -25.60 -6.26
N SER A 157 12.80 -26.35 -7.08
CA SER A 157 13.69 -27.42 -6.60
C SER A 157 14.76 -26.90 -5.63
N SER A 158 15.29 -25.69 -5.89
CA SER A 158 16.27 -25.05 -5.01
C SER A 158 15.65 -24.64 -3.68
N TRP A 159 14.37 -24.27 -3.68
CA TRP A 159 13.60 -24.07 -2.47
C TRP A 159 13.45 -25.39 -1.72
N GLN A 160 12.90 -26.42 -2.36
CA GLN A 160 12.66 -27.74 -1.77
C GLN A 160 13.88 -28.36 -1.09
N LEU A 161 15.06 -28.25 -1.70
CA LEU A 161 16.31 -28.82 -1.18
C LEU A 161 16.98 -27.97 -0.09
N SER A 162 16.50 -26.74 0.15
CA SER A 162 17.13 -25.85 1.12
C SER A 162 16.69 -26.14 2.55
N ALA A 163 17.68 -26.19 3.45
CA ALA A 163 17.41 -26.20 4.89
C ALA A 163 16.97 -24.81 5.38
N ASP A 164 17.57 -23.74 4.85
CA ASP A 164 17.25 -22.36 5.21
C ASP A 164 16.30 -21.72 4.19
N ARG A 165 15.04 -21.59 4.58
CA ARG A 165 14.00 -20.99 3.74
C ARG A 165 14.08 -19.47 3.70
N SER A 166 14.72 -18.83 4.68
CA SER A 166 14.76 -17.37 4.80
C SER A 166 15.41 -16.69 3.58
N ARG A 167 16.32 -17.37 2.89
CA ARG A 167 16.94 -16.89 1.64
C ARG A 167 15.94 -16.64 0.50
N PHE A 168 14.74 -17.23 0.57
CA PHE A 168 13.69 -17.09 -0.43
C PHE A 168 12.67 -16.01 -0.09
N LYS A 169 12.94 -15.18 0.93
CA LYS A 169 12.06 -14.10 1.36
C LYS A 169 11.64 -13.22 0.18
N GLY A 170 10.33 -13.17 -0.10
CA GLY A 170 9.77 -12.30 -1.14
C GLY A 170 10.12 -12.69 -2.57
N MET A 171 10.61 -13.90 -2.79
CA MET A 171 10.93 -14.42 -4.12
C MET A 171 9.72 -15.09 -4.78
N VAL A 172 9.76 -15.18 -6.10
CA VAL A 172 8.84 -15.98 -6.91
C VAL A 172 9.54 -17.27 -7.34
N LEU A 173 8.89 -18.41 -7.18
CA LEU A 173 9.46 -19.71 -7.49
C LEU A 173 8.83 -20.30 -8.75
N TYR A 174 9.65 -20.90 -9.60
CA TYR A 174 9.21 -21.57 -10.82
C TYR A 174 9.40 -23.09 -10.72
N GLU A 175 8.37 -23.85 -11.10
CA GLU A 175 8.39 -25.30 -11.16
C GLU A 175 7.94 -25.78 -12.55
N PRO A 176 8.81 -26.40 -13.34
CA PRO A 176 8.39 -27.14 -14.52
C PRO A 176 7.75 -28.47 -14.08
N VAL A 177 6.47 -28.66 -14.38
CA VAL A 177 5.73 -29.88 -13.99
C VAL A 177 5.79 -30.93 -15.10
N SER A 178 5.71 -30.50 -16.36
CA SER A 178 5.81 -31.37 -17.53
C SER A 178 6.34 -30.58 -18.73
N THR A 179 6.49 -31.24 -19.87
CA THR A 179 6.86 -30.60 -21.13
C THR A 179 5.96 -29.42 -21.50
N TYR A 180 4.69 -29.48 -21.09
CA TYR A 180 3.66 -28.49 -21.40
C TYR A 180 3.03 -27.87 -20.14
N GLY A 181 3.65 -28.06 -18.97
CA GLY A 181 3.05 -27.72 -17.69
C GLY A 181 4.03 -27.02 -16.78
N TYR A 182 3.59 -25.93 -16.14
CA TYR A 182 4.39 -25.24 -15.12
C TYR A 182 3.51 -24.74 -13.96
N ARG A 183 4.17 -24.44 -12.86
CA ARG A 183 3.62 -23.74 -11.70
C ARG A 183 4.55 -22.62 -11.26
N ILE A 184 3.95 -21.54 -10.77
CA ILE A 184 4.63 -20.40 -10.20
C ILE A 184 4.09 -20.18 -8.79
N TYR A 185 4.98 -20.04 -7.82
CA TYR A 185 4.65 -19.81 -6.41
C TYR A 185 5.24 -18.48 -5.94
N ALA A 186 4.72 -17.93 -4.85
CA ALA A 186 5.33 -16.79 -4.16
C ALA A 186 5.76 -17.19 -2.75
N CYS A 187 6.83 -16.55 -2.26
CA CYS A 187 7.33 -16.71 -0.91
C CYS A 187 7.00 -15.50 -0.02
N ASN A 188 6.66 -15.77 1.25
CA ASN A 188 6.36 -14.77 2.27
C ASN A 188 7.64 -14.19 2.92
N GLU A 189 7.49 -13.43 4.02
CA GLU A 189 8.59 -12.86 4.80
C GLU A 189 9.54 -13.89 5.42
N ALA A 190 9.06 -15.09 5.72
CA ALA A 190 9.87 -16.20 6.24
C ALA A 190 10.49 -17.05 5.11
N GLY A 191 10.18 -16.74 3.84
CA GLY A 191 10.58 -17.54 2.68
C GLY A 191 9.78 -18.83 2.49
N GLU A 192 8.64 -18.96 3.18
CA GLU A 192 7.68 -20.06 3.00
C GLU A 192 6.69 -19.72 1.89
N LEU A 193 6.05 -20.75 1.31
CA LEU A 193 5.04 -20.53 0.27
C LEU A 193 3.84 -19.76 0.83
N VAL A 194 3.39 -18.74 0.11
CA VAL A 194 2.22 -17.96 0.47
C VAL A 194 0.98 -18.85 0.46
N GLN A 195 0.25 -18.89 1.58
CA GLN A 195 -1.00 -19.64 1.71
C GLN A 195 -2.20 -18.70 1.54
N GLY A 196 -3.12 -19.09 0.67
CA GLY A 196 -4.45 -18.51 0.55
C GLY A 196 -5.50 -19.35 1.31
N LYS A 197 -6.77 -18.95 1.20
CA LYS A 197 -7.89 -19.67 1.83
C LYS A 197 -8.06 -21.11 1.35
N THR A 198 -7.67 -21.38 0.10
CA THR A 198 -7.86 -22.66 -0.58
C THR A 198 -6.58 -23.51 -0.62
N GLY A 199 -5.51 -23.08 0.05
CA GLY A 199 -4.20 -23.75 0.02
C GLY A 199 -3.10 -22.83 -0.51
N VAL A 200 -2.01 -23.42 -1.02
CA VAL A 200 -0.86 -22.66 -1.54
C VAL A 200 -1.27 -21.80 -2.73
N PHE A 201 -0.96 -20.50 -2.66
CA PHE A 201 -1.19 -19.58 -3.76
C PHE A 201 -0.20 -19.87 -4.89
N SER A 202 -0.73 -20.25 -6.06
CA SER A 202 0.06 -20.56 -7.25
C SER A 202 -0.65 -20.14 -8.52
N LEU A 203 0.14 -19.83 -9.56
CA LEU A 203 -0.32 -19.69 -10.94
C LEU A 203 0.14 -20.91 -11.73
N SER A 204 -0.74 -21.49 -12.52
CA SER A 204 -0.42 -22.65 -13.36
C SER A 204 -1.19 -22.65 -14.65
N ASN A 205 -0.61 -23.22 -15.70
CA ASN A 205 -1.32 -23.51 -16.95
C ASN A 205 -2.00 -24.89 -16.97
N LEU A 206 -1.87 -25.65 -15.87
CA LEU A 206 -2.55 -26.92 -15.69
C LEU A 206 -4.02 -26.67 -15.31
N THR A 207 -4.96 -27.17 -16.11
CA THR A 207 -6.37 -27.28 -15.72
C THR A 207 -6.51 -28.37 -14.66
N TYR A 208 -6.96 -28.00 -13.46
CA TYR A 208 -7.33 -28.92 -12.39
C TYR A 208 -8.76 -29.44 -12.56
#